data_AF-A0A831UJT8-F1
#
_entry.id   AF-A0A831UJT8-F1
#
_cell.length_a   1.000
_cell.length_b   1.000
_cell.length_c   1.000
_cell.angle_alpha   90.00
_cell.angle_beta   90.00
_cell.angle_gamma   90.00
#
_symmetry.space_group_name_H-M   'P 1'
#
loop_
_entity.id
_entity.type
_entity.pdbx_description
1 polymer ?
#
loop_
_entity_poly.entity_id
_entity_poly.type
_entity_poly.pdbx_seq_one_letter_code
_entity_poly.pdbx_strand_id
1 'polypeptide(L)' 'MTLRRYYPSDLTDEEWALLEPLIPAPKPGGLPAKVSRREIVNAIQKVFP' A
#
# COMPACT_ATOMS: atom_id res chain seq x y z
N MET A 1 12.83 10.34 12.69
CA MET A 1 13.08 10.09 11.25
C MET A 1 12.92 8.60 11.00
N THR A 2 11.71 8.16 10.68
CA THR A 2 11.43 6.74 10.42
C THR A 2 11.99 6.40 9.05
N LEU A 3 13.02 5.56 9.00
CA LEU A 3 13.59 5.06 7.75
C LEU A 3 12.56 4.18 7.05
N ARG A 4 11.76 4.78 6.15
CA ARG A 4 10.92 4.02 5.22
C ARG A 4 11.89 3.25 4.30
N ARG A 5 11.86 1.93 4.36
CA ARG A 5 12.65 1.09 3.44
C ARG A 5 12.03 1.25 2.05
N TYR A 6 12.69 2.02 1.19
CA TYR A 6 12.35 2.12 -0.21
C TYR A 6 12.84 0.85 -0.90
N TYR A 7 11.93 0.16 -1.61
CA TYR A 7 12.24 -1.02 -2.39
C TYR A 7 12.20 -0.68 -3.88
N PRO A 8 13.01 -1.33 -4.72
CA PRO A 8 12.95 -1.14 -6.17
C PRO A 8 11.61 -1.61 -6.78
N SER A 9 10.81 -2.37 -6.03
CA SER A 9 9.45 -2.80 -6.38
C SER A 9 8.35 -1.92 -5.77
N ASP A 10 8.70 -0.80 -5.13
CA ASP A 10 7.68 0.14 -4.67
C ASP A 10 6.96 0.76 -5.87
N LEU A 11 5.63 0.76 -5.82
CA LEU A 11 4.80 1.38 -6.86
C LEU A 11 5.09 2.88 -6.92
N THR A 12 5.29 3.39 -8.13
CA THR A 12 5.28 4.81 -8.44
C THR A 12 3.90 5.41 -8.17
N ASP A 13 3.81 6.73 -8.07
CA ASP A 13 2.54 7.42 -7.86
C ASP A 13 1.56 7.21 -9.03
N GLU A 14 2.09 7.04 -10.24
CA GLU A 14 1.33 6.74 -11.47
C GLU A 14 0.75 5.32 -11.44
N GLU A 15 1.58 4.33 -11.10
CA GLU A 15 1.11 2.95 -10.95
C GLU A 15 0.12 2.82 -9.78
N TRP A 16 0.38 3.53 -8.68
CA TRP A 16 -0.53 3.61 -7.55
C TRP A 16 -1.89 4.19 -7.94
N ALA A 17 -1.93 5.23 -8.78
CA ALA A 17 -3.19 5.84 -9.24
C ALA A 17 -4.06 4.85 -10.04
N LEU A 18 -3.46 3.92 -10.78
CA LEU A 18 -4.18 2.87 -11.51
C LEU A 18 -4.69 1.76 -10.58
N LEU A 19 -3.93 1.44 -9.53
CA LEU A 19 -4.19 0.31 -8.64
C LEU A 19 -5.10 0.68 -7.45
N GLU A 20 -4.99 1.91 -6.94
CA GLU A 20 -5.80 2.42 -5.82
C GLU A 20 -7.31 2.17 -5.96
N PRO A 21 -7.97 2.45 -7.12
CA PRO A 21 -9.42 2.24 -7.24
C PRO A 21 -9.82 0.77 -7.23
N LEU A 22 -8.90 -0.16 -7.52
CA LEU A 22 -9.14 -1.60 -7.48
C LEU A 22 -9.04 -2.16 -6.05
N ILE A 23 -8.37 -1.44 -5.15
CA ILE A 23 -8.23 -1.86 -3.76
C ILE A 23 -9.48 -1.45 -2.98
N PRO A 24 -10.17 -2.40 -2.33
CA PRO A 24 -11.36 -2.09 -1.56
C PRO A 24 -11.05 -1.06 -0.48
N ALA A 25 -11.88 -0.03 -0.41
CA ALA A 25 -11.81 0.95 0.67
C ALA A 25 -12.01 0.25 2.03
N PRO A 26 -11.39 0.78 3.12
CA PRO A 26 -11.63 0.27 4.46
C PRO A 26 -13.13 0.27 4.76
N LYS A 27 -13.63 -0.85 5.28
CA LYS A 27 -15.06 -0.96 5.63
C LYS A 27 -15.39 0.05 6.76
N PRO A 28 -16.48 0.81 6.65
CA PRO A 28 -16.92 1.68 7.73
C PRO A 28 -17.30 0.82 8.95
N GLY A 29 -16.84 1.23 10.14
CA GLY A 29 -17.09 0.51 11.40
C GLY A 29 -16.02 -0.54 11.79
N GLY A 30 -14.96 -0.70 11.00
CA GLY A 30 -13.80 -1.55 11.36
C GLY A 30 -12.74 -0.82 12.20
N LEU A 31 -11.70 -1.56 12.61
CA LEU A 31 -10.52 -0.97 13.26
C LEU A 31 -9.91 0.09 12.32
N PRO A 32 -9.61 1.32 12.79
CA PRO A 32 -9.03 2.35 11.95
C PRO A 32 -7.72 1.86 11.35
N ALA A 33 -7.59 1.99 10.03
CA ALA A 33 -6.38 1.63 9.32
C ALA A 33 -5.23 2.54 9.79
N LYS A 34 -4.30 1.99 10.57
CA LYS A 34 -3.11 2.70 11.07
C LYS A 34 -2.04 2.90 9.99
N VAL A 35 -2.17 2.19 8.87
CA VAL A 35 -1.17 2.10 7.80
C VAL A 35 -1.83 2.42 6.47
N SER A 36 -1.15 3.19 5.61
CA SER A 36 -1.65 3.55 4.28
C SER A 36 -1.81 2.32 3.40
N ARG A 37 -2.84 2.29 2.55
CA ARG A 37 -3.09 1.19 1.60
C ARG A 37 -1.87 0.90 0.70
N ARG A 38 -1.15 1.95 0.28
CA ARG A 38 0.08 1.84 -0.51
C ARG A 38 1.18 1.07 0.21
N GLU A 39 1.37 1.32 1.49
CA GLU A 39 2.37 0.59 2.29
C GLU A 39 2.03 -0.90 2.40
N ILE A 40 0.75 -1.24 2.53
CA ILE A 40 0.29 -2.63 2.60
C ILE A 40 0.60 -3.34 1.28
N VAL A 41 0.30 -2.70 0.15
CA VAL A 41 0.52 -3.28 -1.18
C VAL A 41 1.99 -3.45 -1.49
N ASN A 42 2.80 -2.43 -1.18
CA ASN A 42 4.25 -2.50 -1.32
C ASN A 42 4.84 -3.64 -0.46
N ALA A 43 4.28 -3.87 0.74
CA ALA A 43 4.68 -4.99 1.58
C ALA A 43 4.24 -6.36 1.03
N ILE A 44 3.04 -6.47 0.44
CA ILE A 44 2.54 -7.73 -0.16
C ILE A 44 3.36 -8.11 -1.40
N GLN A 45 3.69 -7.15 -2.27
CA GLN A 45 4.54 -7.40 -3.46
C GLN A 45 5.89 -8.03 -3.08
N LYS A 46 6.45 -7.66 -1.94
CA LYS A 46 7.69 -8.27 -1.46
C LYS A 46 7.54 -9.74 -1.04
N VAL A 47 6.36 -10.14 -0.56
CA VAL A 47 6.12 -11.47 0.02
C VAL A 47 5.73 -12.49 -1.05
N PHE A 48 5.19 -12.06 -2.18
CA PHE A 48 4.90 -12.90 -3.33
C PHE A 48 6.09 -12.86 -4.32
N PRO A 49 6.92 -13.92 -4.41
CA PRO A 49 7.91 -14.06 -5.47
C PRO A 49 7.27 -14.26 -6.85
#